data_AF-A0A939C5T1-F1
#
_entry.id   AF-A0A939C5T1-F1
#
_cell.length_a   1.000
_cell.length_b   1.000
_cell.length_c   1.000
_cell.angle_alpha   90.00
_cell.angle_beta   90.00
_cell.angle_gamma   90.00
#
_symmetry.space_group_name_H-M   'P 1'
#
loop_
_entity.id
_entity.type
_entity.pdbx_description
1 polymer ?
#
loop_
_entity_poly.entity_id
_entity_poly.type
_entity_poly.pdbx_seq_one_letter_code
_entity_poly.pdbx_strand_id
1 'polypeptide(L)'
;MSERKAHVHPVFLPAELYVGISGVQYKYEIGKSASILLMITEGLHSEKLITEEAYKKYQRQYQKKLVEILKKTESLTKEQIEENEKHKQLEKEFNMVIDQWSIHPDLKWRLQKVQRAEKYKDKIPSAKLLLELANKEEVPNEQF
;
A
#
# COMPACT_ATOMS: atom_id res chain seq x y z
N MET A 1 -18.92 1.90 0.68
CA MET A 1 -18.60 2.22 2.09
C MET A 1 -17.77 3.49 2.09
N SER A 2 -18.27 4.57 2.69
CA SER A 2 -17.57 5.86 2.73
C SER A 2 -16.24 5.71 3.48
N GLU A 3 -15.15 6.08 2.80
CA GLU A 3 -13.84 6.25 3.42
C GLU A 3 -14.00 7.22 4.60
N ARG A 4 -13.75 6.73 5.82
CA ARG A 4 -13.66 7.61 6.99
C ARG A 4 -12.44 8.49 6.81
N LYS A 5 -12.62 9.67 6.19
CA LYS A 5 -11.56 10.67 6.07
C LYS A 5 -11.09 11.03 7.47
N ALA A 6 -9.80 10.83 7.72
CA ALA A 6 -9.20 11.24 8.98
C ALA A 6 -9.39 12.77 9.14
N HIS A 7 -9.84 13.21 10.31
CA HIS A 7 -9.90 14.63 10.62
C HIS A 7 -8.48 15.15 10.87
N VAL A 8 -7.94 15.93 9.94
CA VAL A 8 -6.61 16.54 10.08
C VAL A 8 -6.79 17.96 10.59
N HIS A 9 -6.21 18.25 11.77
CA HIS A 9 -6.16 19.59 12.34
C HIS A 9 -4.70 20.07 12.43
N PRO A 10 -4.31 21.14 11.74
CA PRO A 10 -2.99 21.73 11.90
C PRO A 10 -2.90 22.44 13.26
N VAL A 11 -1.90 22.08 14.06
CA VAL A 11 -1.65 22.70 15.37
C VAL A 11 -0.34 23.46 15.31
N PHE A 12 -0.38 24.74 15.69
CA PHE A 12 0.83 25.54 15.86
C PHE A 12 1.34 25.37 17.29
N LEU A 13 2.61 24.98 17.42
CA LEU A 13 3.27 24.84 18.73
C LEU A 13 4.12 26.08 19.01
N PRO A 14 3.85 26.83 20.08
CA PRO A 14 4.78 27.82 20.63
C PRO A 14 6.15 27.21 20.92
N ALA A 15 7.20 28.04 20.95
CA ALA A 15 8.58 27.60 21.07
C ALA A 15 8.84 26.67 22.28
N GLU A 16 8.27 26.99 23.45
CA GLU A 16 8.41 26.19 24.66
C GLU A 16 7.83 24.78 24.50
N LEU A 17 6.62 24.68 23.93
CA LEU A 17 5.99 23.38 23.65
C LEU A 17 6.76 22.61 22.59
N TYR A 18 7.31 23.30 21.58
CA TYR A 18 8.14 22.67 20.56
C TYR A 18 9.41 22.02 21.16
N VAL A 19 10.08 22.72 22.07
CA VAL A 19 11.26 22.19 22.79
C VAL A 19 10.84 21.01 23.67
N GLY A 20 9.72 21.12 24.40
CA GLY A 20 9.19 20.02 25.20
C GLY A 20 8.93 18.76 24.37
N ILE A 21 8.24 18.90 23.24
CA ILE A 21 8.00 17.81 22.28
C ILE A 21 9.30 17.23 21.73
N SER A 22 10.33 18.06 21.51
CA SER A 22 11.65 17.58 21.08
C SER A 22 12.34 16.74 22.17
N GLY A 23 12.19 17.10 23.44
CA GLY A 23 12.63 16.28 24.57
C GLY A 23 11.91 14.93 24.64
N VAL A 24 10.60 14.89 24.35
CA VAL A 24 9.81 13.65 24.28
C VAL A 24 10.29 12.76 23.13
N GLN A 25 10.57 13.33 21.95
CA GLN A 25 11.13 12.58 20.82
C GLN A 25 12.44 11.90 21.21
N TYR A 26 13.34 12.64 21.87
CA TYR A 26 14.62 12.09 22.33
C TYR A 26 14.44 11.01 23.39
N LYS A 27 13.63 11.28 24.43
CA LYS A 27 13.42 10.37 25.56
C LYS A 27 12.84 9.01 25.15
N TYR A 28 11.92 9.00 24.20
CA TYR A 28 11.22 7.78 23.78
C TYR A 28 11.70 7.24 22.42
N GLU A 29 12.63 7.91 21.75
CA GLU A 29 13.13 7.56 20.41
C GLU A 29 12.00 7.43 19.37
N ILE A 30 11.00 8.30 19.45
CA ILE A 30 9.82 8.29 18.58
C ILE A 30 9.77 9.53 17.68
N GLY A 31 9.01 9.46 16.60
CA GLY A 31 8.87 10.57 15.66
C GLY A 31 8.01 11.72 16.21
N LYS A 32 8.20 12.92 15.66
CA LYS A 32 7.50 14.15 16.06
C LYS A 32 5.98 14.02 16.19
N SER A 33 5.31 13.45 15.18
CA SER A 33 3.85 13.29 15.19
C SER A 33 3.40 12.34 16.31
N ALA A 34 4.13 11.25 16.52
CA ALA A 34 3.87 10.30 17.59
C ALA A 34 4.09 10.93 18.97
N SER A 35 5.13 11.76 19.15
CA SER A 35 5.33 12.51 20.40
C SER A 35 4.19 13.47 20.72
N ILE A 36 3.70 14.21 19.72
CA ILE A 36 2.57 15.13 19.90
C ILE A 36 1.31 14.34 20.29
N LEU A 37 0.99 13.28 19.55
CA LEU A 37 -0.19 12.45 19.81
C LEU A 37 -0.08 11.73 21.17
N LEU A 38 1.12 11.33 21.57
CA LEU A 38 1.37 10.75 22.89
C LEU A 38 1.08 11.78 23.98
N MET A 39 1.61 13.00 23.90
CA MET A 39 1.36 14.03 24.92
C MET A 39 -0.11 14.46 24.99
N ILE A 40 -0.81 14.51 23.85
CA ILE A 40 -2.26 14.73 23.82
C ILE A 40 -2.99 13.57 24.51
N THR A 41 -2.58 12.33 24.25
CA THR A 41 -3.18 11.13 24.84
C THR A 41 -2.99 11.12 26.36
N GLU A 42 -1.80 11.45 26.85
CA GLU A 42 -1.49 11.58 28.29
C GLU A 42 -2.34 12.68 28.94
N GLY A 43 -2.43 13.87 28.31
CA GLY A 43 -3.25 14.98 28.83
C GLY A 43 -4.75 14.69 28.85
N LEU A 44 -5.29 14.05 27.81
CA LEU A 44 -6.70 13.66 27.80
C LEU A 44 -7.02 12.58 28.85
N HIS A 45 -6.07 11.69 29.14
CA HIS A 45 -6.22 10.68 30.18
C HIS A 45 -6.13 11.29 31.58
N SER A 46 -5.21 12.22 31.83
CA SER A 46 -5.11 12.90 33.14
C SER A 46 -6.38 13.69 33.47
N GLU A 47 -7.04 14.24 32.46
CA GLU A 47 -8.35 14.91 32.56
C GLU A 47 -9.54 13.94 32.57
N LYS A 48 -9.30 12.63 32.53
CA LYS A 48 -10.32 11.56 32.48
C LYS A 48 -11.31 11.66 31.31
N LEU A 49 -10.88 12.30 30.21
CA LEU A 49 -11.69 12.48 29.00
C LEU A 49 -11.63 11.27 28.06
N ILE A 50 -10.69 10.35 28.28
CA ILE A 50 -10.61 9.06 27.60
C ILE A 50 -10.52 7.92 28.62
N THR A 51 -11.01 6.75 28.24
CA THR A 51 -10.94 5.56 29.09
C THR A 51 -9.51 5.04 29.20
N GLU A 52 -9.24 4.30 30.29
CA GLU A 52 -7.96 3.59 30.50
C GLU A 52 -7.61 2.67 29.32
N GLU A 53 -8.62 2.02 28.75
CA GLU A 53 -8.46 1.13 27.60
C GLU A 53 -8.02 1.88 26.35
N ALA A 54 -8.65 3.03 26.07
CA ALA A 54 -8.28 3.89 24.94
C ALA A 54 -6.87 4.46 25.14
N TYR A 55 -6.56 4.92 26.35
CA TYR A 55 -5.24 5.41 26.73
C TYR A 55 -4.16 4.35 26.49
N LYS A 56 -4.27 3.15 27.06
CA LYS A 56 -3.30 2.06 26.87
C LYS A 56 -3.12 1.69 25.40
N LYS A 57 -4.20 1.66 24.62
CA LYS A 57 -4.15 1.38 23.19
C LYS A 57 -3.30 2.41 22.44
N TYR A 58 -3.59 3.70 22.64
CA TYR A 58 -2.91 4.78 21.92
C TYR A 58 -1.49 5.00 22.42
N GLN A 59 -1.24 4.87 23.72
CA GLN A 59 0.09 4.92 24.30
C GLN A 59 1.02 3.90 23.64
N ARG A 60 0.59 2.63 23.57
CA ARG A 60 1.35 1.56 22.88
C ARG A 60 1.57 1.84 21.40
N GLN A 61 0.60 2.47 20.73
CA GLN A 61 0.72 2.81 19.33
C GLN A 61 1.76 3.90 19.09
N TYR A 62 1.75 4.96 19.89
CA TYR A 62 2.61 6.13 19.70
C TYR A 62 3.99 6.00 20.34
N GLN A 63 4.19 5.06 21.27
CA GLN A 63 5.52 4.74 21.82
C GLN A 63 6.34 3.78 20.94
N LYS A 64 5.86 3.41 19.75
CA LYS A 64 6.65 2.61 18.81
C LYS A 64 7.89 3.38 18.36
N LYS A 65 9.06 2.80 18.62
CA LYS A 65 10.35 3.41 18.29
C LYS A 65 10.47 3.69 16.81
N LEU A 66 11.10 4.80 16.46
CA LEU A 66 11.31 5.21 15.08
C LEU A 66 12.08 4.14 14.28
N VAL A 67 13.07 3.52 14.91
CA VAL A 67 13.89 2.45 14.30
C VAL A 67 13.03 1.23 13.91
N GLU A 68 12.05 0.86 14.72
CA GLU A 68 11.15 -0.26 14.41
C GLU A 68 10.22 0.08 13.25
N ILE A 69 9.74 1.32 13.19
CA ILE A 69 8.92 1.81 12.09
C ILE A 69 9.74 1.83 10.79
N LEU A 70 10.97 2.34 10.83
CA LEU A 70 11.87 2.39 9.66
C LEU A 70 12.19 0.99 9.13
N LYS A 71 12.57 0.05 10.01
CA LYS A 71 12.80 -1.36 9.61
C LYS A 71 11.56 -2.00 8.97
N LYS A 72 10.35 -1.63 9.41
CA LYS A 72 9.10 -2.11 8.82
C LYS A 72 8.80 -1.45 7.48
N THR A 73 9.21 -0.19 7.32
CA THR A 73 8.99 0.63 6.11
C THR A 73 10.02 0.33 5.02
N GLU A 74 11.19 -0.23 5.37
CA GLU A 74 12.17 -0.79 4.42
C GLU A 74 11.65 -1.96 3.58
N SER A 75 10.39 -2.40 3.77
CA SER A 75 9.84 -3.56 3.06
C SER A 75 9.27 -3.29 1.66
N LEU A 76 9.22 -2.05 1.14
CA LEU A 76 9.02 -1.82 -0.30
C LEU A 76 9.77 -0.55 -0.74
N THR A 77 10.86 -0.71 -1.50
CA THR A 77 11.51 0.42 -2.19
C THR A 77 10.52 1.08 -3.16
N LYS A 78 10.69 2.37 -3.48
CA LYS A 78 9.84 3.06 -4.48
C LYS A 78 9.72 2.29 -5.79
N GLU A 79 10.82 1.68 -6.22
CA GLU A 79 10.89 0.81 -7.39
C GLU A 79 9.99 -0.42 -7.26
N GLN A 80 9.93 -1.04 -6.09
CA GLN A 80 9.03 -2.18 -5.82
C GLN A 80 7.56 -1.76 -5.76
N ILE A 81 7.25 -0.54 -5.29
CA ILE A 81 5.89 0.00 -5.32
C ILE A 81 5.46 0.22 -6.78
N GLU A 82 6.31 0.88 -7.59
CA GLU A 82 6.04 1.10 -9.01
C GLU A 82 5.94 -0.20 -9.80
N GLU A 83 6.79 -1.20 -9.51
CA GLU A 83 6.72 -2.52 -10.13
C GLU A 83 5.43 -3.24 -9.77
N ASN A 84 4.99 -3.16 -8.50
CA ASN A 84 3.75 -3.77 -8.05
C ASN A 84 2.51 -3.08 -8.66
N GLU A 85 2.52 -1.75 -8.82
CA GLU A 85 1.46 -1.03 -9.52
C GLU A 85 1.42 -1.41 -11.01
N LYS A 86 2.58 -1.52 -11.67
CA LYS A 86 2.67 -2.01 -13.06
C LYS A 86 2.13 -3.42 -13.19
N HIS A 87 2.47 -4.33 -12.27
CA HIS A 87 1.95 -5.69 -12.26
C HIS A 87 0.44 -5.73 -12.06
N LYS A 88 -0.12 -4.94 -11.14
CA LYS A 88 -1.58 -4.84 -10.96
C LYS A 88 -2.30 -4.30 -12.21
N GLN A 89 -1.69 -3.34 -12.90
CA GLN A 89 -2.29 -2.80 -14.13
C GLN A 89 -2.26 -3.83 -15.27
N LEU A 90 -1.16 -4.55 -15.42
CA LEU A 90 -1.04 -5.66 -16.36
C LEU A 90 -2.02 -6.79 -16.02
N GLU A 91 -2.19 -7.10 -14.74
CA GLU A 91 -3.12 -8.13 -14.29
C GLU A 91 -4.57 -7.81 -14.67
N LYS A 92 -4.99 -6.55 -14.48
CA LYS A 92 -6.29 -6.06 -14.96
C LYS A 92 -6.42 -6.12 -16.48
N GLU A 93 -5.38 -5.71 -17.20
CA GLU A 93 -5.36 -5.75 -18.66
C GLU A 93 -5.56 -7.19 -19.17
N PHE A 94 -4.83 -8.16 -18.63
CA PHE A 94 -4.96 -9.56 -19.03
C PHE A 94 -6.31 -10.15 -18.64
N ASN A 95 -6.87 -9.82 -17.48
CA ASN A 95 -8.23 -10.25 -17.11
C ASN A 95 -9.29 -9.71 -18.09
N MET A 96 -9.17 -8.44 -18.48
CA MET A 96 -10.07 -7.86 -19.49
C MET A 96 -9.92 -8.57 -20.85
N VAL A 97 -8.69 -8.94 -21.23
CA VAL A 97 -8.44 -9.70 -22.46
C VAL A 97 -9.08 -11.10 -22.39
N ILE A 98 -8.99 -11.76 -21.24
CA ILE A 98 -9.63 -13.06 -20.99
C ILE A 98 -11.17 -12.93 -21.12
N ASP A 99 -11.76 -11.91 -20.50
CA ASP A 99 -13.21 -11.66 -20.56
C ASP A 99 -13.68 -11.39 -21.99
N GLN A 100 -12.87 -10.70 -22.79
CA GLN A 100 -13.17 -10.36 -24.18
C GLN A 100 -12.71 -11.43 -25.18
N TRP A 101 -12.07 -12.51 -24.71
CA TRP A 101 -11.36 -13.46 -25.55
C TRP A 101 -12.25 -14.07 -26.64
N SER A 102 -13.48 -14.47 -26.29
CA SER A 102 -14.43 -15.10 -27.23
C SER A 102 -15.20 -14.10 -28.10
N ILE A 103 -15.22 -12.82 -27.74
CA ILE A 103 -16.07 -11.79 -28.36
C ILE A 103 -15.27 -10.88 -29.28
N HIS A 104 -13.95 -10.74 -29.04
CA HIS A 104 -13.12 -9.82 -29.81
C HIS A 104 -12.81 -10.38 -31.21
N PRO A 105 -13.19 -9.70 -32.30
CA PRO A 105 -13.11 -10.25 -33.66
C PRO A 105 -11.71 -10.23 -34.26
N ASP A 106 -10.77 -9.44 -33.71
CA ASP A 106 -9.42 -9.27 -34.26
C ASP A 106 -8.43 -10.33 -33.72
N LEU A 107 -7.96 -11.20 -34.62
CA LEU A 107 -6.94 -12.21 -34.34
C LEU A 107 -5.56 -11.60 -34.06
N LYS A 108 -5.19 -10.50 -34.75
CA LYS A 108 -3.91 -9.82 -34.56
C LYS A 108 -3.81 -9.23 -33.16
N TRP A 109 -4.92 -8.70 -32.65
CA TRP A 109 -5.03 -8.25 -31.27
C TRP A 109 -4.79 -9.39 -30.28
N ARG A 110 -5.42 -10.56 -30.48
CA ARG A 110 -5.23 -11.74 -29.60
C ARG A 110 -3.76 -12.19 -29.57
N LEU A 111 -3.13 -12.29 -30.74
CA LEU A 111 -1.72 -12.66 -30.87
C LEU A 111 -0.78 -11.68 -30.14
N GLN A 112 -1.01 -10.37 -30.28
CA GLN A 112 -0.23 -9.36 -29.56
C GLN A 112 -0.36 -9.49 -28.03
N LYS A 113 -1.57 -9.81 -27.53
CA LYS A 113 -1.79 -10.00 -26.09
C LYS A 113 -1.13 -11.28 -25.58
N VAL A 114 -1.15 -12.37 -26.35
CA VAL A 114 -0.44 -13.62 -26.04
C VAL A 114 1.07 -13.40 -25.97
N GLN A 115 1.66 -12.75 -26.98
CA GLN A 115 3.10 -12.43 -26.98
C GLN A 115 3.49 -11.55 -25.79
N ARG A 116 2.62 -10.62 -25.39
CA ARG A 116 2.84 -9.79 -24.21
C ARG A 116 2.72 -10.58 -22.91
N ALA A 117 1.75 -11.51 -22.82
CA ALA A 117 1.55 -12.37 -21.66
C ALA A 117 2.73 -13.34 -21.43
N GLU A 118 3.37 -13.83 -22.50
CA GLU A 118 4.54 -14.72 -22.39
C GLU A 118 5.68 -14.09 -21.59
N LYS A 119 5.89 -12.77 -21.72
CA LYS A 119 6.92 -12.02 -20.97
C LYS A 119 6.65 -11.96 -19.45
N TYR A 120 5.43 -12.25 -19.01
CA TYR A 120 5.00 -12.14 -17.61
C TYR A 120 4.42 -13.43 -17.02
N LYS A 121 4.55 -14.55 -17.73
CA LYS A 121 4.00 -15.87 -17.37
C LYS A 121 4.35 -16.30 -15.94
N ASP A 122 5.59 -16.06 -15.51
CA ASP A 122 6.09 -16.47 -14.18
C ASP A 122 5.83 -15.42 -13.09
N LYS A 123 5.31 -14.24 -13.46
CA LYS A 123 5.14 -13.10 -12.56
C LYS A 123 3.68 -12.74 -12.28
N ILE A 124 2.77 -12.99 -13.21
CA ILE A 124 1.37 -12.56 -13.14
C ILE A 124 0.43 -13.75 -13.41
N PRO A 125 -0.45 -14.13 -12.46
CA PRO A 125 -1.35 -15.27 -12.63
C PRO A 125 -2.28 -15.17 -13.85
N SER A 126 -2.82 -13.98 -14.13
CA SER A 126 -3.69 -13.78 -15.30
C SER A 126 -2.96 -13.89 -16.64
N ALA A 127 -1.65 -13.64 -16.68
CA ALA A 127 -0.84 -13.90 -17.88
C ALA A 127 -0.79 -15.39 -18.18
N LYS A 128 -0.61 -16.24 -17.15
CA LYS A 128 -0.64 -17.69 -17.29
C LYS A 128 -2.00 -18.20 -17.76
N LEU A 129 -3.09 -17.68 -17.17
CA LEU A 129 -4.46 -18.05 -17.56
C LEU A 129 -4.76 -17.69 -19.03
N LEU A 130 -4.30 -16.52 -19.48
CA LEU A 130 -4.45 -16.09 -20.87
C LEU A 130 -3.71 -17.01 -21.84
N LEU A 131 -2.50 -17.45 -21.50
CA LEU A 131 -1.73 -18.40 -22.31
C LEU A 131 -2.38 -19.79 -22.34
N GLU A 132 -2.94 -20.25 -21.22
CA GLU A 132 -3.70 -21.51 -21.17
C GLU A 132 -4.96 -21.44 -22.03
N LEU A 133 -5.66 -20.30 -22.05
CA LEU A 133 -6.79 -20.04 -22.96
C LEU A 133 -6.37 -20.10 -24.42
N ALA A 134 -5.28 -19.44 -24.79
CA ALA A 134 -4.75 -19.46 -26.16
C ALA A 134 -4.32 -20.86 -26.62
N ASN A 135 -3.70 -21.64 -25.73
CA ASN A 135 -3.28 -23.01 -26.01
C ASN A 135 -4.46 -23.98 -26.17
N LYS A 136 -5.58 -23.75 -25.48
CA LYS A 136 -6.79 -24.60 -25.58
C LYS A 136 -7.57 -24.39 -26.88
N GLU A 137 -7.46 -23.22 -27.49
CA GLU A 137 -8.16 -22.89 -28.75
C GLU A 137 -7.32 -23.17 -30.02
N GLU A 138 -6.11 -23.74 -29.90
CA GLU A 138 -5.15 -23.89 -31.02
C GLU A 138 -5.09 -22.60 -31.87
N VAL A 139 -4.81 -21.45 -31.24
CA VAL A 139 -4.44 -20.27 -32.02
C VAL A 139 -3.20 -20.66 -32.85
N PRO A 140 -3.24 -20.62 -34.19
CA PRO A 140 -2.14 -21.09 -35.00
C PRO A 140 -0.88 -20.33 -34.61
N ASN A 141 0.08 -21.05 -34.05
CA ASN A 141 1.39 -20.55 -33.73
C ASN A 141 2.16 -20.47 -35.06
N GLU A 142 1.79 -19.53 -35.93
CA GLU A 142 2.52 -19.30 -37.17
C GLU A 142 3.80 -18.55 -36.84
N GLN A 143 4.88 -19.33 -36.88
CA GLN A 143 6.25 -18.90 -37.02
C GLN A 143 6.38 -17.83 -38.12
N PHE A 144 6.71 -16.60 -37.73
CA PHE A 144 7.48 -15.66 -38.54
C PHE A 144 8.29 -14.73 -37.62
#